data_AF-A0A284VQQ4-F1
#
_entry.id   AF-A0A284VQQ4-F1
#
_cell.length_a   1.000
_cell.length_b   1.000
_cell.length_c   1.000
_cell.angle_alpha   90.00
_cell.angle_beta   90.00
_cell.angle_gamma   90.00
#
_symmetry.space_group_name_H-M   'P 1'
#
loop_
_entity.id
_entity.type
_entity.pdbx_description
1 polymer ?
#
loop_
_entity_poly.entity_id
_entity_poly.type
_entity_poly.pdbx_seq_one_letter_code
_entity_poly.pdbx_strand_id
1 'polypeptide(L)'
;MIFLKVKLTILTFHKNLINSLDIYTLKYFVTGAQGDPIQLTQVQKETVKKNNMENISGGLNYLSSKGWTELAEHIGRQRATTLLLYHLRTTYDIDAKIVSGSPKKLDTAIAIKEPSRGDTPFPTVKFKGVRYYIIDPMTPAIVSDFKYGDIFDNTGETYLQYNYFRLFPEDIDAVKQWTRKTGVDIRCIDSIGG
;
A
#
# COMPACT_ATOMS: atom_id res chain seq x y z
N MET A 1 -10.45 56.51 -31.99
CA MET A 1 -10.91 55.30 -31.26
C MET A 1 -10.41 54.08 -32.02
N ILE A 2 -9.29 53.51 -31.57
CA ILE A 2 -8.56 52.44 -32.27
C ILE A 2 -8.83 51.14 -31.50
N PHE A 3 -9.43 50.15 -32.15
CA PHE A 3 -9.64 48.82 -31.59
C PHE A 3 -8.39 47.97 -31.74
N LEU A 4 -7.83 47.54 -30.61
CA LEU A 4 -6.68 46.66 -30.48
C LEU A 4 -7.08 45.22 -30.88
N LYS A 5 -6.54 44.72 -32.01
CA LYS A 5 -6.61 43.31 -32.41
C LYS A 5 -5.44 42.55 -31.78
N VAL A 6 -5.69 41.73 -30.78
CA VAL A 6 -4.71 40.74 -30.29
C VAL A 6 -4.83 39.47 -31.14
N LYS A 7 -3.72 39.12 -31.78
CA LYS A 7 -3.56 37.96 -32.67
C LYS A 7 -3.09 36.79 -31.81
N LEU A 8 -3.96 35.80 -31.60
CA LEU A 8 -3.63 34.54 -30.90
C LEU A 8 -3.02 33.57 -31.94
N THR A 9 -1.73 33.26 -31.80
CA THR A 9 -1.08 32.25 -32.64
C THR A 9 -1.31 30.87 -32.03
N ILE A 10 -2.06 30.06 -32.77
CA ILE A 10 -2.30 28.64 -32.54
C ILE A 10 -1.05 27.86 -32.99
N LEU A 11 -0.49 27.01 -32.13
CA LEU A 11 0.33 25.89 -32.59
C LEU A 11 -0.42 24.59 -32.31
N THR A 12 -0.86 23.97 -33.39
CA THR A 12 -1.56 22.68 -33.44
C THR A 12 -0.51 21.57 -33.56
N PHE A 13 -0.56 20.56 -32.71
CA PHE A 13 -0.16 19.20 -33.08
C PHE A 13 -1.34 18.26 -32.86
N HIS A 14 -1.62 17.46 -33.88
CA HIS A 14 -2.84 16.68 -34.11
C HIS A 14 -2.73 15.25 -33.54
N LYS A 15 -3.82 14.79 -32.88
CA LYS A 15 -4.65 13.56 -33.12
C LYS A 15 -3.94 12.19 -33.29
N ASN A 16 -4.36 11.03 -32.77
CA ASN A 16 -5.59 10.44 -32.17
C ASN A 16 -5.14 9.19 -31.33
N LEU A 17 -5.83 8.60 -30.35
CA LEU A 17 -7.13 7.88 -30.35
C LEU A 17 -7.48 7.59 -28.84
N ILE A 18 -8.44 8.23 -28.15
CA ILE A 18 -9.88 7.88 -27.91
C ILE A 18 -10.11 6.37 -27.53
N ASN A 19 -10.76 5.89 -26.46
CA ASN A 19 -11.95 6.18 -25.60
C ASN A 19 -11.72 5.46 -24.23
N SER A 20 -12.28 5.77 -23.05
CA SER A 20 -13.64 6.16 -22.63
C SER A 20 -13.57 6.81 -21.22
N LEU A 21 -14.01 8.06 -21.02
CA LEU A 21 -15.33 8.47 -20.49
C LEU A 21 -15.64 8.03 -19.04
N ASP A 22 -15.47 8.94 -18.08
CA ASP A 22 -16.61 9.46 -17.30
C ASP A 22 -16.24 10.77 -16.58
N ILE A 23 -16.84 11.88 -17.02
CA ILE A 23 -16.83 13.17 -16.33
C ILE A 23 -18.21 13.30 -15.68
N TYR A 24 -18.30 13.09 -14.35
CA TYR A 24 -19.48 13.52 -13.62
C TYR A 24 -19.32 14.98 -13.20
N THR A 25 -19.94 15.85 -14.00
CA THR A 25 -20.23 17.23 -13.66
C THR A 25 -21.08 17.27 -12.38
N LEU A 26 -20.54 17.81 -11.29
CA LEU A 26 -21.31 18.09 -10.09
C LEU A 26 -22.25 19.27 -10.36
N LYS A 27 -23.54 18.99 -10.59
CA LYS A 27 -24.60 19.99 -10.52
C LYS A 27 -25.15 20.00 -9.09
N TYR A 28 -24.75 20.99 -8.30
CA TYR A 28 -25.45 21.32 -7.06
C TYR A 28 -26.68 22.17 -7.42
N PHE A 29 -27.87 21.57 -7.38
CA PHE A 29 -29.11 22.33 -7.18
C PHE A 29 -29.52 22.18 -5.72
N VAL A 30 -29.49 23.28 -4.98
CA VAL A 30 -30.12 23.36 -3.65
C VAL A 30 -31.54 23.86 -3.87
N THR A 31 -32.52 22.96 -3.76
CA THR A 31 -33.90 23.33 -3.46
C THR A 31 -34.19 22.82 -2.06
N GLY A 32 -34.36 23.76 -1.12
CA GLY A 32 -34.68 23.46 0.26
C GLY A 32 -36.08 22.88 0.40
N ALA A 33 -36.17 21.73 1.05
CA ALA A 33 -37.31 21.31 1.86
C ALA A 33 -36.84 20.16 2.79
N GLN A 34 -37.24 20.23 4.06
CA GLN A 34 -36.94 19.27 5.12
C GLN A 34 -37.29 17.82 4.73
N GLY A 35 -36.42 16.87 5.08
CA GLY A 35 -36.72 15.44 5.05
C GLY A 35 -35.47 14.58 5.24
N ASP A 36 -35.40 13.89 6.39
CA ASP A 36 -34.56 12.76 6.83
C ASP A 36 -33.10 12.61 6.34
N PRO A 37 -32.12 12.36 7.25
CA PRO A 37 -30.77 12.03 6.85
C PRO A 37 -30.74 10.63 6.24
N ILE A 38 -30.82 10.55 4.90
CA ILE A 38 -30.60 9.30 4.16
C ILE A 38 -29.15 8.84 4.40
N GLN A 39 -29.03 7.56 4.76
CA GLN A 39 -27.84 6.77 5.08
C GLN A 39 -26.75 6.81 3.99
N LEU A 40 -26.05 7.93 3.85
CA LEU A 40 -24.96 8.09 2.87
C LEU A 40 -23.61 7.56 3.35
N THR A 41 -23.54 6.91 4.52
CA THR A 41 -22.26 6.68 5.23
C THR A 41 -21.66 5.28 5.08
N GLN A 42 -22.41 4.25 4.68
CA GLN A 42 -21.87 2.88 4.58
C GLN A 42 -21.37 2.49 3.19
N VAL A 43 -22.10 2.86 2.12
CA VAL A 43 -21.77 2.42 0.75
C VAL A 43 -20.42 2.98 0.28
N GLN A 44 -20.14 4.26 0.54
CA GLN A 44 -18.85 4.88 0.17
C GLN A 44 -17.66 4.27 0.93
N LYS A 45 -17.84 3.91 2.21
CA LYS A 45 -16.75 3.38 3.05
C LYS A 45 -16.33 1.98 2.62
N GLU A 46 -17.24 1.18 2.07
CA GLU A 46 -16.94 -0.14 1.51
C GLU A 46 -16.38 -0.08 0.08
N THR A 47 -16.90 0.79 -0.79
CA THR A 47 -16.36 0.96 -2.14
C THR A 47 -14.93 1.53 -2.13
N VAL A 48 -14.63 2.45 -1.22
CA VAL A 48 -13.25 2.96 -0.99
C VAL A 48 -12.33 1.84 -0.49
N LYS A 49 -12.80 0.93 0.37
CA LYS A 49 -12.02 -0.23 0.83
C LYS A 49 -11.78 -1.31 -0.23
N LYS A 50 -12.73 -1.53 -1.16
CA LYS A 50 -12.58 -2.51 -2.25
C LYS A 50 -11.42 -2.16 -3.20
N ASN A 51 -11.14 -0.86 -3.36
CA ASN A 51 -10.02 -0.35 -4.15
C ASN A 51 -8.65 -0.48 -3.43
N ASN A 52 -8.62 -0.85 -2.13
CA ASN A 52 -7.37 -0.84 -1.39
C ASN A 52 -6.38 -1.92 -1.85
N MET A 53 -6.83 -3.14 -2.18
CA MET A 53 -5.88 -4.19 -2.56
C MET A 53 -5.30 -4.04 -3.96
N GLU A 54 -6.06 -3.50 -4.91
CA GLU A 54 -5.53 -3.15 -6.23
C GLU A 54 -4.50 -2.01 -6.12
N ASN A 55 -4.79 -0.99 -5.31
CA ASN A 55 -3.83 0.09 -5.00
C ASN A 55 -2.58 -0.44 -4.29
N ILE A 56 -2.74 -1.33 -3.30
CA ILE A 56 -1.62 -1.99 -2.62
C ILE A 56 -0.80 -2.80 -3.63
N SER A 57 -1.44 -3.61 -4.48
CA SER A 57 -0.73 -4.38 -5.52
C SER A 57 0.02 -3.46 -6.49
N GLY A 58 -0.58 -2.34 -6.90
CA GLY A 58 0.09 -1.33 -7.73
C GLY A 58 1.30 -0.70 -7.04
N GLY A 59 1.17 -0.36 -5.75
CA GLY A 59 2.27 0.16 -4.95
C GLY A 59 3.40 -0.85 -4.74
N LEU A 60 3.06 -2.11 -4.49
CA LEU A 60 3.99 -3.22 -4.39
C LEU A 60 4.78 -3.42 -5.71
N ASN A 61 4.09 -3.39 -6.85
CA ASN A 61 4.72 -3.42 -8.18
C ASN A 61 5.64 -2.21 -8.41
N TYR A 62 5.22 -1.02 -7.96
CA TYR A 62 6.06 0.17 -8.01
C TYR A 62 7.34 0.01 -7.18
N LEU A 63 7.24 -0.47 -5.92
CA LEU A 63 8.41 -0.77 -5.08
C LEU A 63 9.35 -1.76 -5.74
N SER A 64 8.80 -2.85 -6.30
CA SER A 64 9.56 -3.84 -7.07
C SER A 64 10.33 -3.19 -8.23
N SER A 65 9.67 -2.34 -9.03
CA SER A 65 10.30 -1.61 -10.14
C SER A 65 11.40 -0.63 -9.71
N LYS A 66 11.44 -0.26 -8.43
CA LYS A 66 12.44 0.64 -7.83
C LYS A 66 13.60 -0.11 -7.18
N GLY A 67 13.68 -1.43 -7.33
CA GLY A 67 14.75 -2.25 -6.77
C GLY A 67 14.59 -2.47 -5.28
N TRP A 68 13.35 -2.72 -4.84
CA TRP A 68 13.07 -3.11 -3.46
C TRP A 68 13.74 -4.44 -3.11
N THR A 69 13.72 -5.42 -4.01
CA THR A 69 14.24 -6.77 -3.75
C THR A 69 15.71 -6.71 -3.34
N GLU A 70 16.53 -5.93 -4.04
CA GLU A 70 17.94 -5.74 -3.72
C GLU A 70 18.13 -5.06 -2.36
N LEU A 71 17.28 -4.09 -2.01
CA LEU A 71 17.28 -3.47 -0.69
C LEU A 71 16.91 -4.49 0.39
N ALA A 72 15.86 -5.29 0.17
CA ALA A 72 15.37 -6.29 1.11
C ALA A 72 16.38 -7.42 1.34
N GLU A 73 17.09 -7.83 0.29
CA GLU A 73 18.24 -8.76 0.39
C GLU A 73 19.37 -8.19 1.23
N HIS A 74 19.67 -6.90 1.05
CA HIS A 74 20.73 -6.23 1.80
C HIS A 74 20.43 -6.13 3.30
N ILE A 75 19.21 -5.69 3.66
CA ILE A 75 18.83 -5.48 5.08
C ILE A 75 18.29 -6.76 5.75
N GLY A 76 17.95 -7.78 4.96
CA GLY A 76 17.40 -9.04 5.42
C GLY A 76 15.88 -9.03 5.68
N ARG A 77 15.29 -10.23 5.64
CA ARG A 77 13.83 -10.45 5.64
C ARG A 77 13.09 -9.79 6.79
N GLN A 78 13.56 -9.93 8.03
CA GLN A 78 12.84 -9.43 9.19
C GLN A 78 12.80 -7.89 9.19
N ARG A 79 13.92 -7.24 8.84
CA ARG A 79 13.97 -5.77 8.73
C ARG A 79 13.18 -5.25 7.54
N ALA A 80 13.24 -5.95 6.40
CA ALA A 80 12.38 -5.68 5.26
C ALA A 80 10.88 -5.82 5.61
N THR A 81 10.52 -6.80 6.44
CA THR A 81 9.15 -6.96 6.97
C THR A 81 8.73 -5.73 7.76
N THR A 82 9.56 -5.27 8.70
CA THR A 82 9.28 -4.06 9.49
C THR A 82 9.08 -2.84 8.60
N LEU A 83 10.01 -2.63 7.67
CA LEU A 83 10.01 -1.47 6.79
C LEU A 83 8.77 -1.46 5.88
N LEU A 84 8.44 -2.61 5.27
CA LEU A 84 7.26 -2.74 4.42
C LEU A 84 5.97 -2.64 5.22
N LEU A 85 5.90 -3.23 6.41
CA LEU A 85 4.73 -3.15 7.29
C LEU A 85 4.40 -1.69 7.62
N TYR A 86 5.42 -0.93 8.00
CA TYR A 86 5.23 0.48 8.32
C TYR A 86 4.80 1.28 7.10
N HIS A 87 5.47 1.11 5.96
CA HIS A 87 5.08 1.74 4.71
C HIS A 87 3.63 1.45 4.32
N LEU A 88 3.20 0.19 4.42
CA LEU A 88 1.84 -0.23 4.10
C LEU A 88 0.81 0.44 5.02
N ARG A 89 1.07 0.44 6.33
CA ARG A 89 0.19 1.08 7.32
C ARG A 89 0.06 2.58 7.11
N THR A 90 1.18 3.27 6.87
CA THR A 90 1.16 4.73 6.71
C THR A 90 0.60 5.20 5.38
N THR A 91 0.81 4.42 4.32
CA THR A 91 0.43 4.82 2.95
C THR A 91 -1.03 4.48 2.64
N TYR A 92 -1.53 3.34 3.14
CA TYR A 92 -2.85 2.82 2.77
C TYR A 92 -3.86 2.79 3.92
N ASP A 93 -3.48 3.21 5.14
CA ASP A 93 -4.35 3.18 6.34
C ASP A 93 -5.02 1.81 6.55
N ILE A 94 -4.19 0.76 6.57
CA ILE A 94 -4.64 -0.63 6.68
C ILE A 94 -4.16 -1.31 7.95
N ASP A 95 -5.01 -2.20 8.49
CA ASP A 95 -4.63 -3.13 9.55
C ASP A 95 -3.85 -4.33 8.97
N ALA A 96 -2.59 -4.07 8.65
CA ALA A 96 -1.61 -5.09 8.27
C ALA A 96 -0.94 -5.68 9.53
N LYS A 97 -0.68 -6.98 9.56
CA LYS A 97 -0.08 -7.71 10.69
C LYS A 97 1.16 -8.48 10.25
N ILE A 98 2.03 -8.83 11.19
CA ILE A 98 3.17 -9.71 10.91
C ILE A 98 2.70 -11.15 11.05
N VAL A 99 3.14 -12.01 10.14
CA VAL A 99 2.98 -13.46 10.27
C VAL A 99 4.33 -14.15 10.16
N SER A 100 4.55 -15.15 11.01
CA SER A 100 5.73 -16.02 10.93
C SER A 100 5.39 -17.28 10.14
N GLY A 101 6.40 -17.89 9.53
CA GLY A 101 6.29 -19.11 8.76
C GLY A 101 6.34 -20.36 9.65
N SER A 102 5.81 -21.46 9.13
CA SER A 102 5.79 -22.77 9.76
C SER A 102 6.30 -23.84 8.78
N PRO A 103 7.30 -24.66 9.17
CA PRO A 103 8.00 -24.67 10.45
C PRO A 103 9.09 -23.59 10.57
N LYS A 104 9.39 -22.88 9.48
CA LYS A 104 10.47 -21.89 9.41
C LYS A 104 10.03 -20.56 10.01
N LYS A 105 10.12 -20.47 11.34
CA LYS A 105 9.74 -19.31 12.15
C LYS A 105 10.38 -17.97 11.74
N LEU A 106 11.58 -17.99 11.16
CA LEU A 106 12.27 -16.81 10.65
C LEU A 106 11.72 -16.30 9.31
N ASP A 107 10.93 -17.11 8.61
CA ASP A 107 10.26 -16.73 7.38
C ASP A 107 9.06 -15.85 7.71
N THR A 108 9.27 -14.54 7.71
CA THR A 108 8.26 -13.54 8.07
C THR A 108 7.61 -12.96 6.82
N ALA A 109 6.32 -12.67 6.94
CA ALA A 109 5.51 -12.03 5.92
C ALA A 109 4.51 -11.05 6.55
N ILE A 110 3.78 -10.32 5.71
CA ILE A 110 2.75 -9.37 6.15
C ILE A 110 1.39 -9.93 5.76
N ALA A 111 0.44 -9.96 6.69
CA ALA A 111 -0.93 -10.37 6.45
C ALA A 111 -1.88 -9.17 6.50
N ILE A 112 -2.72 -9.04 5.48
CA ILE A 112 -3.81 -8.06 5.44
C ILE A 112 -5.11 -8.84 5.40
N LYS A 113 -5.99 -8.57 6.35
CA LYS A 113 -7.28 -9.28 6.42
C LYS A 113 -8.12 -8.95 5.18
N GLU A 114 -8.64 -9.97 4.51
CA GLU A 114 -9.58 -9.79 3.41
C GLU A 114 -10.85 -9.12 3.95
N PRO A 115 -11.29 -7.97 3.39
CA PRO A 115 -12.55 -7.38 3.78
C PRO A 115 -13.71 -8.31 3.40
N SER A 116 -14.67 -8.47 4.32
CA SER A 116 -15.86 -9.25 4.06
C SER A 116 -16.60 -8.67 2.85
N ARG A 117 -16.73 -9.48 1.79
CA ARG A 117 -17.41 -9.18 0.49
C ARG A 117 -16.55 -8.47 -0.55
N GLY A 118 -16.14 -9.26 -1.54
CA GLY A 118 -15.67 -8.80 -2.84
C GLY A 118 -14.80 -9.87 -3.47
N ASP A 119 -15.15 -10.33 -4.68
CA ASP A 119 -14.22 -11.12 -5.49
C ASP A 119 -13.07 -10.19 -5.89
N THR A 120 -11.92 -10.35 -5.23
CA THR A 120 -10.66 -9.77 -5.68
C THR A 120 -9.87 -10.82 -6.45
N PRO A 121 -9.14 -10.48 -7.52
CA PRO A 121 -8.35 -11.44 -8.29
C PRO A 121 -7.12 -11.97 -7.53
N PHE A 122 -6.85 -11.45 -6.32
CA PHE A 122 -5.65 -11.80 -5.57
C PHE A 122 -5.84 -13.07 -4.74
N PRO A 123 -4.80 -13.92 -4.63
CA PRO A 123 -4.87 -15.11 -3.82
C PRO A 123 -4.97 -14.74 -2.33
N THR A 124 -5.66 -15.60 -1.58
CA THR A 124 -5.79 -15.47 -0.11
C THR A 124 -5.43 -16.77 0.57
N VAL A 125 -4.88 -16.68 1.77
CA VAL A 125 -4.64 -17.83 2.64
C VAL A 125 -5.61 -17.77 3.83
N LYS A 126 -6.19 -18.93 4.20
CA LYS A 126 -7.18 -19.02 5.27
C LYS A 126 -6.55 -19.49 6.57
N PHE A 127 -6.67 -18.68 7.61
CA PHE A 127 -6.12 -18.89 8.94
C PHE A 127 -7.20 -18.84 10.01
N LYS A 128 -7.38 -19.93 10.77
CA LYS A 128 -8.41 -20.04 11.83
C LYS A 128 -9.80 -19.52 11.39
N GLY A 129 -10.20 -19.81 10.14
CA GLY A 129 -11.49 -19.37 9.59
C GLY A 129 -11.50 -18.00 8.89
N VAL A 130 -10.43 -17.21 9.00
CA VAL A 130 -10.32 -15.85 8.43
C VAL A 130 -9.39 -15.85 7.21
N ARG A 131 -9.76 -15.13 6.15
CA ARG A 131 -8.94 -15.01 4.93
C ARG A 131 -8.03 -13.79 5.00
N TYR A 132 -6.80 -13.95 4.54
CA TYR A 132 -5.79 -12.91 4.49
C TYR A 132 -5.09 -12.90 3.14
N TYR A 133 -4.77 -11.72 2.64
CA TYR A 133 -3.73 -11.52 1.64
C TYR A 133 -2.38 -11.59 2.33
N ILE A 134 -1.43 -12.32 1.75
CA ILE A 134 -0.08 -12.45 2.28
C ILE A 134 0.89 -11.74 1.36
N ILE A 135 1.70 -10.85 1.90
CA ILE A 135 2.71 -10.10 1.17
C ILE A 135 4.08 -10.62 1.59
N ASP A 136 4.88 -11.08 0.63
CA ASP A 136 6.27 -11.43 0.86
C ASP A 136 7.12 -10.14 0.92
N PRO A 137 7.83 -9.86 2.03
CA PRO A 137 8.69 -8.69 2.15
C PRO A 137 9.96 -8.76 1.29
N MET A 138 10.38 -9.95 0.84
CA MET A 138 11.58 -10.09 -0.01
C MET A 138 11.27 -9.80 -1.48
N THR A 139 10.07 -10.16 -1.92
CA THR A 139 9.54 -9.82 -3.24
C THR A 139 8.18 -9.18 -3.00
N PRO A 140 8.07 -7.84 -2.95
CA PRO A 140 6.90 -7.14 -2.44
C PRO A 140 5.72 -7.43 -3.36
N ALA A 141 4.99 -8.50 -3.07
CA ALA A 141 3.98 -9.09 -3.92
C ALA A 141 3.02 -9.91 -3.08
N ILE A 142 1.77 -10.02 -3.54
CA ILE A 142 0.76 -10.87 -2.91
C ILE A 142 1.01 -12.31 -3.34
N VAL A 143 1.22 -13.21 -2.38
CA VAL A 143 1.60 -14.61 -2.62
C VAL A 143 0.48 -15.58 -2.22
N SER A 144 0.36 -16.69 -2.95
CA SER A 144 -0.58 -17.78 -2.64
C SER A 144 -0.03 -18.77 -1.61
N ASP A 145 1.30 -18.90 -1.56
CA ASP A 145 1.96 -20.03 -0.90
C ASP A 145 2.74 -19.56 0.32
N PHE A 146 2.03 -19.40 1.44
CA PHE A 146 2.66 -19.11 2.73
C PHE A 146 2.11 -20.04 3.81
N LYS A 147 2.98 -20.94 4.30
CA LYS A 147 2.68 -21.77 5.46
C LYS A 147 2.93 -20.95 6.70
N TYR A 148 1.88 -20.40 7.28
CA TYR A 148 1.95 -19.56 8.47
C TYR A 148 2.06 -20.36 9.79
N GLY A 149 2.58 -19.69 10.80
CA GLY A 149 2.56 -20.03 12.22
C GLY A 149 1.80 -18.95 12.99
N ASP A 150 2.52 -18.16 13.78
CA ASP A 150 1.94 -17.13 14.65
C ASP A 150 1.72 -15.79 13.93
N ILE A 151 0.73 -15.02 14.40
CA ILE A 151 0.35 -13.68 13.90
C ILE A 151 0.55 -12.66 15.02
N PHE A 152 1.12 -11.49 14.70
CA PHE A 152 1.45 -10.43 15.65
C PHE A 152 1.02 -9.06 15.12
N ASP A 153 0.61 -8.15 16.01
CA ASP A 153 0.20 -6.80 15.59
C ASP A 153 1.40 -5.88 15.36
N ASN A 154 2.54 -6.16 15.98
CA ASN A 154 3.78 -5.41 15.74
C ASN A 154 5.02 -6.29 15.99
N THR A 155 6.19 -5.72 15.68
CA THR A 155 7.49 -6.41 15.81
C THR A 155 7.88 -6.68 17.26
N GLY A 156 7.35 -5.92 18.23
CA GLY A 156 7.62 -6.08 19.66
C GLY A 156 6.86 -7.23 20.32
N GLU A 157 5.78 -7.71 19.71
CA GLU A 157 4.96 -8.82 20.21
C GLU A 157 5.45 -10.20 19.76
N THR A 158 6.46 -10.25 18.89
CA THR A 158 6.95 -11.51 18.31
C THR A 158 7.79 -12.30 19.33
N TYR A 159 7.82 -13.63 19.22
CA TYR A 159 8.77 -14.46 19.98
C TYR A 159 10.22 -14.32 19.46
N LEU A 160 10.42 -13.67 18.31
CA LEU A 160 11.74 -13.37 17.78
C LEU A 160 12.31 -12.19 18.56
N GLN A 161 13.61 -12.21 18.81
CA GLN A 161 14.27 -11.10 19.51
C GLN A 161 14.06 -9.80 18.73
N TYR A 162 13.75 -8.71 19.44
CA TYR A 162 13.51 -7.38 18.84
C TYR A 162 14.62 -6.95 17.86
N ASN A 163 15.87 -7.36 18.12
CA ASN A 163 17.02 -7.09 17.27
C ASN A 163 16.91 -7.66 15.84
N TYR A 164 16.07 -8.67 15.59
CA TYR A 164 15.84 -9.17 14.23
C TYR A 164 15.04 -8.18 13.37
N PHE A 165 14.10 -7.44 13.97
CA PHE A 165 13.20 -6.54 13.26
C PHE A 165 13.68 -5.08 13.27
N ARG A 166 14.64 -4.75 14.14
CA ARG A 166 15.24 -3.43 14.24
C ARG A 166 16.18 -3.17 13.05
N LEU A 167 16.05 -1.99 12.44
CA LEU A 167 17.04 -1.48 11.50
C LEU A 167 18.30 -1.03 12.26
N PHE A 168 19.46 -1.51 11.83
CA PHE A 168 20.76 -1.02 12.29
C PHE A 168 21.16 0.25 11.52
N PRO A 169 22.14 1.03 12.01
CA PRO A 169 22.61 2.23 11.33
C PRO A 169 22.95 2.00 9.85
N GLU A 170 23.56 0.87 9.52
CA GLU A 170 23.93 0.52 8.16
C GLU A 170 22.68 0.24 7.29
N ASP A 171 21.66 -0.40 7.85
CA ASP A 171 20.38 -0.62 7.16
C ASP A 171 19.68 0.71 6.90
N ILE A 172 19.69 1.62 7.89
CA ILE A 172 19.11 2.96 7.76
C ILE A 172 19.81 3.76 6.65
N ASP A 173 21.13 3.69 6.58
CA ASP A 173 21.90 4.34 5.52
C ASP A 173 21.59 3.74 4.15
N ALA A 174 21.46 2.41 4.04
CA ALA A 174 21.05 1.74 2.81
C ALA A 174 19.65 2.20 2.36
N VAL A 175 18.68 2.27 3.28
CA VAL A 175 17.33 2.76 2.99
C VAL A 175 17.36 4.23 2.54
N LYS A 176 18.12 5.10 3.24
CA LYS A 176 18.25 6.52 2.89
C LYS A 176 18.88 6.71 1.50
N GLN A 177 19.92 5.93 1.18
CA GLN A 177 20.56 5.96 -0.14
C GLN A 177 19.59 5.48 -1.23
N TRP A 178 18.87 4.39 -0.97
CA TRP A 178 17.86 3.87 -1.88
C TRP A 178 16.75 4.89 -2.13
N THR A 179 16.17 5.49 -1.09
CA THR A 179 15.17 6.57 -1.21
C THR A 179 15.66 7.75 -2.04
N ARG A 180 16.89 8.22 -1.79
CA ARG A 180 17.50 9.31 -2.58
C ARG A 180 17.64 8.94 -4.06
N LYS A 181 18.01 7.69 -4.36
CA LYS A 181 18.22 7.20 -5.72
C LYS A 181 16.90 7.00 -6.47
N THR A 182 15.88 6.48 -5.80
CA THR A 182 14.65 5.99 -6.44
C THR A 182 13.52 7.01 -6.44
N GLY A 183 13.57 7.97 -5.51
CA GLY A 183 12.52 8.93 -5.22
C GLY A 183 11.35 8.35 -4.40
N VAL A 184 11.47 7.11 -3.90
CA VAL A 184 10.43 6.49 -3.08
C VAL A 184 10.41 7.09 -1.68
N ASP A 185 9.29 7.71 -1.30
CA ASP A 185 9.07 8.16 0.07
C ASP A 185 8.75 6.95 0.97
N ILE A 186 9.77 6.48 1.68
CA ILE A 186 9.62 5.50 2.74
C ILE A 186 10.21 6.07 4.02
N ARG A 187 9.36 6.17 5.04
CA ARG A 187 9.78 6.61 6.36
C ARG A 187 10.38 5.40 7.08
N CYS A 188 11.65 5.47 7.44
CA CYS A 188 12.19 4.62 8.49
C CYS A 188 11.83 5.26 9.83
N ILE A 189 11.21 4.50 10.74
CA ILE A 189 11.17 4.95 12.13
C ILE A 189 12.59 4.74 12.65
N ASP A 190 13.33 5.83 12.82
CA ASP A 190 14.49 5.87 13.71
C ASP A 190 13.96 5.58 15.13
N SER A 191 13.76 4.33 15.51
CA SER A 191 13.56 3.98 16.93
C SER A 191 14.91 4.05 17.63
N ILE A 192 15.45 5.27 17.69
CA ILE A 192 16.47 5.69 18.66
C ILE A 192 15.74 6.67 19.58
N GLY A 193 15.22 6.14 20.67
CA GLY A 193 14.42 6.89 21.63
C GLY A 193 14.17 6.05 22.88
N GLY A 194 15.26 5.76 23.59
CA GLY A 194 15.32 5.14 24.91
C GLY A 194 16.71 5.31 25.47
#